data_AF-A0A7X0HU32-F1
#
_entry.id   AF-A0A7X0HU32-F1
#
_cell.length_a   1.000
_cell.length_b   1.000
_cell.length_c   1.000
_cell.angle_alpha   90.00
_cell.angle_beta   90.00
_cell.angle_gamma   90.00
#
_symmetry.space_group_name_H-M   'P 1'
#
loop_
_entity.id
_entity.type
_entity.pdbx_description
1 polymer ?
#
loop_
_entity_poly.entity_id
_entity_poly.type
_entity_poly.pdbx_seq_one_letter_code
_entity_poly.pdbx_strand_id
1 'polypeptide(L)'
;MGKKIAFLLFVVFSIVIVLIGNKYYQDKINSQTESAQAALEKQQKIADREKKKEAEEKGPWMDKNWYAIGDSITADNQYQSIVKQELGFQTVRTDAIAGQSIKTMADYVTPEALKGMNLITLFGGTNDFGHNSLLGTIADDQNTPTFYGELKMVTEKIIAAKEKDAVIVFLTPLKRGVFDTEPLYTEPNASGNTLEDYVNAIREVAELYGIPLIDLYEKSGFNEETFAKWTVDNLHPNDIGYGKISKVMIQELKTIKPGTGGAYVPVKPNNEVKNEAEIKAKEEPDTETKKEPESKANSAANKVKTEEKSQKKTETKPVPKPTPKPTPKPAPAPEPTPEPAPAPKPEPKPEPAPVPEPKPAPTPEPTPEPEPAPEPTPEPTPPVTVPEPEPAPPVSVPDPVPAPEPAV
;
A
#
# COMPACT_ATOMS: atom_id res chain seq x y z
N MET A 1 -93.53 -27.85 -36.06
CA MET A 1 -92.09 -27.91 -36.43
C MET A 1 -91.38 -26.56 -36.31
N GLY A 2 -91.94 -25.46 -36.82
CA GLY A 2 -91.27 -24.14 -36.86
C GLY A 2 -90.79 -23.55 -35.52
N LYS A 3 -91.57 -23.64 -34.43
CA LYS A 3 -91.17 -23.08 -33.12
C LYS A 3 -89.95 -23.77 -32.48
N LYS A 4 -89.78 -25.09 -32.69
CA LYS A 4 -88.62 -25.85 -32.18
C LYS A 4 -87.34 -25.53 -32.95
N ILE A 5 -87.46 -25.32 -34.26
CA ILE A 5 -86.34 -24.90 -35.13
C ILE A 5 -85.90 -23.47 -34.78
N ALA A 6 -86.85 -22.54 -34.58
CA ALA A 6 -86.54 -21.18 -34.16
C ALA A 6 -85.84 -21.12 -32.79
N PHE A 7 -86.28 -21.94 -31.81
CA PHE A 7 -85.63 -22.03 -30.51
C PHE A 7 -84.20 -22.60 -30.63
N LEU A 8 -84.00 -23.64 -31.43
CA LEU A 8 -82.66 -24.21 -31.67
C LEU A 8 -81.73 -23.19 -32.34
N LEU A 9 -82.21 -22.44 -33.33
CA LEU A 9 -81.45 -21.37 -33.98
C LEU A 9 -81.08 -20.25 -33.00
N PHE A 10 -82.00 -19.87 -32.10
CA PHE A 10 -81.73 -18.87 -31.06
C PHE A 10 -80.66 -19.35 -30.06
N VAL A 11 -80.69 -20.62 -29.66
CA VAL A 11 -79.68 -21.22 -28.78
C VAL A 11 -78.32 -21.27 -29.48
N VAL A 12 -78.26 -21.71 -30.74
CA VAL A 12 -77.02 -21.73 -31.53
C VAL A 12 -76.45 -20.32 -31.71
N PHE A 13 -77.30 -19.34 -32.02
CA PHE A 13 -76.89 -17.94 -32.16
C PHE A 13 -76.34 -17.37 -30.84
N SER A 14 -76.99 -17.68 -29.71
CA SER A 14 -76.53 -17.26 -28.39
C SER A 14 -75.17 -17.87 -28.03
N ILE A 15 -74.96 -19.15 -28.35
CA ILE A 15 -73.66 -19.83 -28.15
C ILE A 15 -72.58 -19.18 -29.01
N VAL A 16 -72.87 -18.88 -30.29
CA VAL A 16 -71.93 -18.21 -31.20
C VAL A 16 -71.52 -16.83 -30.66
N ILE A 17 -72.47 -16.04 -30.14
CA ILE A 17 -72.16 -14.73 -29.52
C ILE A 17 -71.22 -14.90 -28.32
N VAL A 18 -71.47 -15.87 -27.43
CA VAL A 18 -70.61 -16.12 -26.26
C VAL A 18 -69.20 -16.52 -26.69
N LEU A 19 -69.06 -17.37 -27.70
CA LEU A 19 -67.75 -17.81 -28.21
C LEU A 19 -66.96 -16.65 -28.85
N ILE A 20 -67.63 -15.79 -29.63
CA ILE A 20 -67.02 -14.59 -30.21
C ILE A 20 -66.59 -13.61 -29.11
N GLY A 21 -67.47 -13.38 -28.13
CA GLY A 21 -67.16 -12.55 -26.97
C GLY A 21 -65.94 -13.07 -26.20
N ASN A 22 -65.91 -14.36 -25.87
CA ASN A 22 -64.79 -14.97 -25.17
C ASN A 22 -63.48 -14.84 -25.96
N LYS A 23 -63.49 -15.10 -27.27
CA LYS A 23 -62.30 -14.90 -28.11
C LYS A 23 -61.83 -13.45 -28.11
N TYR A 24 -62.74 -12.49 -28.28
CA TYR A 24 -62.42 -11.06 -28.22
C TYR A 24 -61.79 -10.65 -26.88
N TYR A 25 -62.33 -11.15 -25.76
CA TYR A 25 -61.76 -10.88 -24.44
C TYR A 25 -60.37 -11.49 -24.27
N GLN A 26 -60.14 -12.72 -24.72
CA GLN A 26 -58.82 -13.36 -24.67
C GLN A 26 -57.80 -12.61 -25.55
N ASP A 27 -58.17 -12.24 -26.77
CA ASP A 27 -57.30 -11.48 -27.68
C ASP A 27 -56.93 -10.11 -27.06
N LYS A 28 -57.87 -9.45 -26.39
CA LYS A 28 -57.62 -8.18 -25.68
C LYS A 28 -56.67 -8.36 -24.49
N ILE A 29 -56.84 -9.42 -23.70
CA ILE A 29 -55.95 -9.74 -22.56
C ILE A 29 -54.55 -10.08 -23.06
N ASN A 30 -54.43 -10.88 -24.13
CA ASN A 30 -53.16 -11.24 -24.73
C ASN A 30 -52.42 -10.00 -25.25
N SER A 31 -53.11 -9.13 -26.00
CA SER A 31 -52.54 -7.87 -26.50
C SER A 31 -52.07 -6.94 -25.36
N GLN A 32 -52.85 -6.84 -24.28
CA GLN A 32 -52.43 -6.06 -23.11
C GLN A 32 -51.21 -6.68 -22.41
N THR A 33 -51.15 -8.00 -22.32
CA THR A 33 -50.03 -8.73 -21.71
C THR A 33 -48.75 -8.56 -22.52
N GLU A 34 -48.82 -8.70 -23.85
CA GLU A 34 -47.69 -8.46 -24.76
C GLU A 34 -47.20 -7.01 -24.66
N SER A 35 -48.11 -6.04 -24.62
CA SER A 35 -47.75 -4.63 -24.44
C SER A 35 -47.08 -4.36 -23.08
N ALA A 36 -47.54 -5.00 -22.01
CA ALA A 36 -46.94 -4.88 -20.68
C ALA A 36 -45.55 -5.54 -20.61
N GLN A 37 -45.38 -6.71 -21.22
CA GLN A 37 -44.09 -7.38 -21.34
C GLN A 37 -43.08 -6.55 -22.14
N ALA A 38 -43.50 -5.99 -23.28
CA ALA A 38 -42.65 -5.11 -24.08
C ALA A 38 -42.24 -3.85 -23.31
N ALA A 39 -43.14 -3.28 -22.50
CA ALA A 39 -42.82 -2.14 -21.63
C ALA A 39 -41.81 -2.52 -20.54
N LEU A 40 -41.97 -3.69 -19.89
CA LEU A 40 -41.05 -4.20 -18.88
C LEU A 40 -39.66 -4.47 -19.47
N GLU A 41 -39.58 -5.12 -20.64
CA GLU A 41 -38.31 -5.34 -21.33
C GLU A 41 -37.62 -4.02 -21.70
N LYS A 42 -38.38 -3.01 -22.11
CA LYS A 42 -37.84 -1.68 -22.40
C LYS A 42 -37.29 -1.02 -21.13
N GLN A 43 -38.00 -1.12 -20.01
CA GLN A 43 -37.53 -0.62 -18.71
C GLN A 43 -36.26 -1.34 -18.26
N GLN A 44 -36.21 -2.67 -18.39
CA GLN A 44 -35.02 -3.45 -18.06
C GLN A 44 -33.82 -3.01 -18.91
N LYS A 45 -34.00 -2.83 -20.23
CA LYS A 45 -32.95 -2.34 -21.12
C LYS A 45 -32.46 -0.93 -20.77
N ILE A 46 -33.32 -0.06 -20.24
CA ILE A 46 -32.93 1.27 -19.76
C ILE A 46 -32.09 1.13 -18.48
N ALA A 47 -32.58 0.35 -17.51
CA ALA A 47 -31.87 0.10 -16.25
C ALA A 47 -30.49 -0.53 -16.49
N ASP A 48 -30.39 -1.50 -17.41
CA ASP A 48 -29.12 -2.14 -17.76
C ASP A 48 -28.14 -1.15 -18.41
N ARG A 49 -28.63 -0.22 -19.24
CA ARG A 49 -27.80 0.85 -19.83
C ARG A 49 -27.33 1.85 -18.80
N GLU A 50 -28.19 2.25 -17.87
CA GLU A 50 -27.84 3.16 -16.78
C GLU A 50 -26.79 2.52 -15.86
N LYS A 51 -27.00 1.26 -15.46
CA LYS A 51 -26.04 0.51 -14.65
C LYS A 51 -24.70 0.33 -15.37
N LYS A 52 -24.71 0.06 -16.67
CA LYS A 52 -23.47 -0.03 -17.46
C LYS A 52 -22.73 1.31 -17.51
N LYS A 53 -23.44 2.41 -17.73
CA LYS A 53 -22.87 3.75 -17.75
C LYS A 53 -22.26 4.13 -16.40
N GLU A 54 -22.95 3.80 -15.31
CA GLU A 54 -22.46 4.01 -13.95
C GLU A 54 -21.18 3.19 -13.69
N ALA A 55 -21.17 1.91 -14.07
CA ALA A 55 -19.98 1.06 -13.94
C ALA A 55 -18.79 1.57 -14.77
N GLU A 56 -19.03 2.12 -15.97
CA GLU A 56 -17.99 2.75 -16.79
C GLU A 56 -17.42 4.02 -16.12
N GLU A 57 -18.24 4.80 -15.41
CA GLU A 57 -17.83 6.02 -14.71
C GLU A 57 -17.08 5.75 -13.40
N LYS A 58 -17.65 4.86 -12.57
CA LYS A 58 -17.10 4.45 -11.26
C LYS A 58 -15.87 3.56 -11.41
N GLY A 59 -15.78 2.84 -12.52
CA GLY A 59 -14.62 2.02 -12.85
C GLY A 59 -14.66 0.64 -12.17
N PRO A 60 -13.52 -0.05 -12.13
CA PRO A 60 -13.50 -1.49 -11.87
C PRO A 60 -13.80 -1.86 -10.41
N TRP A 61 -13.86 -0.88 -9.50
CA TRP A 61 -14.07 -1.08 -8.07
C TRP A 61 -15.52 -0.91 -7.60
N MET A 62 -16.45 -0.64 -8.52
CA MET A 62 -17.88 -0.55 -8.20
C MET A 62 -18.37 -1.85 -7.54
N ASP A 63 -19.14 -1.70 -6.46
CA ASP A 63 -19.70 -2.78 -5.64
C ASP A 63 -18.65 -3.70 -4.98
N LYS A 64 -17.39 -3.26 -4.88
CA LYS A 64 -16.32 -4.02 -4.21
C LYS A 64 -16.13 -3.62 -2.75
N ASN A 65 -15.45 -4.47 -2.00
CA ASN A 65 -15.10 -4.23 -0.61
C ASN A 65 -13.60 -3.89 -0.48
N TRP A 66 -13.28 -2.88 0.32
CA TRP A 66 -11.91 -2.42 0.54
C TRP A 66 -11.57 -2.43 2.04
N TYR A 67 -10.40 -2.98 2.36
CA TYR A 67 -9.79 -2.91 3.67
C TYR A 67 -8.56 -2.00 3.66
N ALA A 68 -8.58 -0.94 4.46
CA ALA A 68 -7.51 0.04 4.55
C ALA A 68 -6.68 -0.15 5.82
N ILE A 69 -5.45 -0.61 5.67
CA ILE A 69 -4.45 -0.71 6.74
C ILE A 69 -3.63 0.58 6.74
N GLY A 70 -3.41 1.17 7.91
CA GLY A 70 -2.54 2.33 8.04
C GLY A 70 -2.49 2.91 9.44
N ASP A 71 -2.04 4.15 9.55
CA ASP A 71 -1.81 4.88 10.80
C ASP A 71 -2.91 5.93 11.08
N SER A 72 -2.58 7.05 11.76
CA SER A 72 -3.49 8.15 12.08
C SER A 72 -4.16 8.74 10.82
N ILE A 73 -3.42 8.86 9.71
CA ILE A 73 -3.95 9.41 8.47
C ILE A 73 -5.07 8.53 7.93
N THR A 74 -4.94 7.21 8.12
CA THR A 74 -5.96 6.22 7.76
C THR A 74 -7.08 6.17 8.80
N ALA A 75 -6.78 6.25 10.10
CA ALA A 75 -7.76 6.19 11.18
C ALA A 75 -8.83 7.29 11.08
N ASP A 76 -8.47 8.47 10.55
CA ASP A 76 -9.40 9.59 10.33
C ASP A 76 -10.48 9.30 9.28
N ASN A 77 -10.30 8.26 8.45
CA ASN A 77 -11.28 7.76 7.48
C ASN A 77 -11.78 8.81 6.45
N GLN A 78 -11.03 9.89 6.23
CA GLN A 78 -11.41 11.00 5.37
C GLN A 78 -11.21 10.67 3.88
N TYR A 79 -9.98 10.31 3.48
CA TYR A 79 -9.70 10.01 2.07
C TYR A 79 -10.47 8.77 1.59
N GLN A 80 -10.66 7.79 2.48
CA GLN A 80 -11.42 6.58 2.22
C GLN A 80 -12.86 6.89 1.88
N SER A 81 -13.50 7.80 2.62
CA SER A 81 -14.88 8.21 2.38
C SER A 81 -15.05 8.81 0.99
N ILE A 82 -14.10 9.66 0.57
CA ILE A 82 -14.10 10.27 -0.77
C ILE A 82 -13.88 9.20 -1.85
N VAL A 83 -12.83 8.37 -1.71
CA VAL A 83 -12.50 7.31 -2.68
C VAL A 83 -13.65 6.30 -2.81
N LYS A 84 -14.28 5.93 -1.70
CA LYS A 84 -15.46 5.04 -1.67
C LYS A 84 -16.57 5.58 -2.55
N GLN A 85 -16.96 6.84 -2.34
CA GLN A 85 -18.03 7.49 -3.06
C GLN A 85 -17.70 7.62 -4.57
N GLU A 86 -16.47 8.01 -4.88
CA GLU A 86 -16.05 8.28 -6.26
C GLU A 86 -15.89 7.01 -7.08
N LEU A 87 -15.38 5.91 -6.49
CA LEU A 87 -15.19 4.63 -7.19
C LEU A 87 -16.33 3.63 -6.97
N GLY A 88 -17.33 3.98 -6.16
CA GLY A 88 -18.52 3.15 -5.95
C GLY A 88 -18.26 1.88 -5.13
N PHE A 89 -17.28 1.89 -4.22
CA PHE A 89 -17.05 0.75 -3.31
C PHE A 89 -18.30 0.51 -2.44
N GLN A 90 -18.70 -0.75 -2.31
CA GLN A 90 -19.80 -1.16 -1.44
C GLN A 90 -19.46 -0.90 0.03
N THR A 91 -18.29 -1.38 0.46
CA THR A 91 -17.79 -1.20 1.82
C THR A 91 -16.34 -0.76 1.83
N VAL A 92 -16.01 0.07 2.83
CA VAL A 92 -14.63 0.32 3.24
C VAL A 92 -14.55 0.08 4.73
N ARG A 93 -13.54 -0.67 5.15
CA ARG A 93 -13.25 -0.98 6.55
C ARG A 93 -11.81 -0.59 6.86
N THR A 94 -11.56 -0.18 8.08
CA THR A 94 -10.22 0.08 8.59
C THR A 94 -10.18 -0.22 10.08
N ASP A 95 -9.08 -0.81 10.52
CA ASP A 95 -8.71 -1.00 11.92
C ASP A 95 -7.41 -0.22 12.22
N ALA A 96 -7.17 0.86 11.46
CA ALA A 96 -6.00 1.73 11.62
C ALA A 96 -6.03 2.47 12.95
N ILE A 97 -4.85 2.60 13.56
CA ILE A 97 -4.68 3.26 14.85
C ILE A 97 -3.61 4.34 14.72
N ALA A 98 -3.86 5.49 15.35
CA ALA A 98 -2.92 6.60 15.38
C ALA A 98 -1.56 6.18 15.94
N GLY A 99 -0.48 6.64 15.28
CA GLY A 99 0.90 6.38 15.68
C GLY A 99 1.43 4.98 15.35
N GLN A 100 0.66 4.12 14.66
CA GLN A 100 1.14 2.79 14.28
C GLN A 100 2.35 2.86 13.34
N SER A 101 3.34 2.03 13.64
CA SER A 101 4.41 1.66 12.71
C SER A 101 3.98 0.47 11.85
N ILE A 102 4.70 0.19 10.76
CA ILE A 102 4.46 -0.97 9.89
C ILE A 102 4.36 -2.28 10.68
N LYS A 103 5.25 -2.50 11.66
CA LYS A 103 5.20 -3.67 12.55
C LYS A 103 3.86 -3.82 13.27
N THR A 104 3.37 -2.74 13.88
CA THR A 104 2.12 -2.80 14.67
C THR A 104 0.86 -2.88 13.81
N MET A 105 0.91 -2.42 12.56
CA MET A 105 -0.18 -2.62 11.60
C MET A 105 -0.44 -4.11 11.34
N ALA A 106 0.59 -4.94 11.44
CA ALA A 106 0.46 -6.38 11.25
C ALA A 106 -0.47 -7.04 12.29
N ASP A 107 -0.63 -6.48 13.49
CA ASP A 107 -1.43 -7.06 14.57
C ASP A 107 -2.91 -7.23 14.19
N TYR A 108 -3.42 -6.38 13.29
CA TYR A 108 -4.82 -6.37 12.85
C TYR A 108 -5.04 -7.12 11.53
N VAL A 109 -3.99 -7.68 10.94
CA VAL A 109 -4.08 -8.50 9.73
C VAL A 109 -4.46 -9.92 10.12
N THR A 110 -5.74 -10.27 9.99
CA THR A 110 -6.26 -11.62 10.24
C THR A 110 -7.14 -12.10 9.08
N PRO A 111 -7.28 -13.43 8.87
CA PRO A 111 -8.21 -13.96 7.87
C PRO A 111 -9.64 -13.44 8.06
N GLU A 112 -10.07 -13.24 9.31
CA GLU A 112 -11.40 -12.73 9.64
C GLU A 112 -11.56 -11.25 9.25
N ALA A 113 -10.53 -10.44 9.47
CA ALA A 113 -10.53 -9.04 9.09
C ALA A 113 -10.59 -8.87 7.56
N LEU A 114 -9.84 -9.71 6.83
CA LEU A 114 -9.72 -9.63 5.37
C LEU A 114 -10.81 -10.40 4.60
N LYS A 115 -11.71 -11.11 5.29
CA LYS A 115 -12.76 -11.92 4.68
C LYS A 115 -13.67 -11.08 3.78
N GLY A 116 -13.88 -11.55 2.54
CA GLY A 116 -14.72 -10.89 1.53
C GLY A 116 -14.18 -9.56 1.00
N MET A 117 -12.93 -9.19 1.30
CA MET A 117 -12.30 -7.97 0.81
C MET A 117 -11.73 -8.19 -0.60
N ASN A 118 -11.90 -7.21 -1.48
CA ASN A 118 -11.40 -7.25 -2.86
C ASN A 118 -10.16 -6.38 -3.06
N LEU A 119 -10.03 -5.31 -2.27
CA LEU A 119 -8.86 -4.45 -2.22
C LEU A 119 -8.33 -4.40 -0.78
N ILE A 120 -7.02 -4.54 -0.62
CA ILE A 120 -6.32 -4.34 0.64
C ILE A 120 -5.23 -3.30 0.38
N THR A 121 -5.28 -2.17 1.08
CA THR A 121 -4.23 -1.15 0.97
C THR A 121 -3.38 -1.11 2.22
N LEU A 122 -2.07 -0.96 2.09
CA LEU A 122 -1.14 -0.66 3.18
C LEU A 122 -0.61 0.76 3.04
N PHE A 123 -0.93 1.64 3.99
CA PHE A 123 -0.50 3.03 4.01
C PHE A 123 0.15 3.38 5.37
N GLY A 124 1.47 3.25 5.43
CA GLY A 124 2.25 3.48 6.64
C GLY A 124 3.71 3.83 6.33
N GLY A 125 4.54 3.92 7.37
CA GLY A 125 5.96 4.25 7.27
C GLY A 125 6.34 5.65 7.76
N THR A 126 5.38 6.58 7.87
CA THR A 126 5.68 7.93 8.40
C THR A 126 6.07 7.91 9.88
N ASN A 127 5.45 7.04 10.68
CA ASN A 127 5.78 6.86 12.09
C ASN A 127 7.07 6.06 12.27
N ASP A 128 7.38 5.13 11.37
CA ASP A 128 8.67 4.42 11.36
C ASP A 128 9.83 5.40 11.15
N PHE A 129 9.67 6.35 10.22
CA PHE A 129 10.59 7.46 10.05
C PHE A 129 10.65 8.36 11.29
N GLY A 130 9.50 8.84 11.78
CA GLY A 130 9.42 9.75 12.93
C GLY A 130 9.97 9.17 14.23
N HIS A 131 9.79 7.87 14.44
CA HIS A 131 10.23 7.15 15.64
C HIS A 131 11.60 6.48 15.49
N ASN A 132 12.33 6.76 14.41
CA ASN A 132 13.72 6.32 14.20
C ASN A 132 13.88 4.80 14.04
N SER A 133 12.88 4.09 13.50
CA SER A 133 12.97 2.66 13.19
C SER A 133 14.24 2.39 12.38
N LEU A 134 14.97 1.32 12.69
CA LEU A 134 16.15 0.93 11.90
C LEU A 134 15.70 0.62 10.47
N LEU A 135 16.25 1.29 9.47
CA LEU A 135 15.80 1.12 8.08
C LEU A 135 16.04 -0.32 7.59
N GLY A 136 17.26 -0.82 7.75
CA GLY A 136 17.65 -2.14 7.24
C GLY A 136 17.95 -2.13 5.75
N THR A 137 17.85 -3.31 5.11
CA THR A 137 18.10 -3.49 3.68
C THR A 137 17.12 -4.47 3.03
N ILE A 138 17.02 -4.46 1.71
CA ILE A 138 16.23 -5.45 0.97
C ILE A 138 16.69 -6.90 1.17
N ALA A 139 17.87 -7.16 1.75
CA ALA A 139 18.31 -8.51 2.08
C ALA A 139 17.70 -9.05 3.38
N ASP A 140 17.19 -8.16 4.24
CA ASP A 140 16.62 -8.50 5.55
C ASP A 140 15.37 -9.38 5.37
N ASP A 141 15.17 -10.38 6.23
CA ASP A 141 14.01 -11.26 6.16
C ASP A 141 12.84 -10.76 7.03
N GLN A 142 11.69 -11.45 6.97
CA GLN A 142 10.51 -11.08 7.74
C GLN A 142 10.66 -11.19 9.28
N ASN A 143 11.76 -11.76 9.77
CA ASN A 143 12.05 -11.89 11.20
C ASN A 143 13.03 -10.80 11.67
N THR A 144 13.53 -9.99 10.74
CA THR A 144 14.52 -8.97 11.02
C THR A 144 13.82 -7.71 11.55
N PRO A 145 14.21 -7.18 12.73
CA PRO A 145 13.59 -6.01 13.34
C PRO A 145 14.11 -4.71 12.70
N THR A 146 13.91 -4.59 11.39
CA THR A 146 14.17 -3.42 10.57
C THR A 146 12.93 -3.08 9.77
N PHE A 147 12.83 -1.87 9.26
CA PHE A 147 11.70 -1.44 8.45
C PHE A 147 11.51 -2.34 7.21
N TYR A 148 12.59 -2.75 6.54
CA TYR A 148 12.52 -3.75 5.46
C TYR A 148 11.95 -5.10 5.93
N GLY A 149 12.46 -5.63 7.05
CA GLY A 149 11.97 -6.91 7.58
C GLY A 149 10.50 -6.84 8.00
N GLU A 150 10.10 -5.74 8.64
CA GLU A 150 8.73 -5.51 9.10
C GLU A 150 7.76 -5.30 7.93
N LEU A 151 8.19 -4.61 6.86
CA LEU A 151 7.43 -4.53 5.61
C LEU A 151 7.19 -5.90 5.01
N LYS A 152 8.23 -6.75 4.90
CA LYS A 152 8.07 -8.12 4.39
C LYS A 152 7.15 -8.95 5.28
N MET A 153 7.29 -8.83 6.59
CA MET A 153 6.44 -9.51 7.56
C MET A 153 4.96 -9.16 7.39
N VAL A 154 4.60 -7.87 7.37
CA VAL A 154 3.19 -7.48 7.16
C VAL A 154 2.69 -7.90 5.78
N THR A 155 3.54 -7.81 4.76
CA THR A 155 3.22 -8.23 3.38
C THR A 155 2.85 -9.71 3.33
N GLU A 156 3.73 -10.56 3.87
CA GLU A 156 3.52 -12.01 3.90
C GLU A 156 2.31 -12.39 4.75
N LYS A 157 2.07 -11.68 5.85
CA LYS A 157 0.87 -11.85 6.67
C LYS A 157 -0.40 -11.52 5.89
N ILE A 158 -0.43 -10.43 5.12
CA ILE A 158 -1.56 -10.07 4.25
C ILE A 158 -1.75 -11.14 3.17
N ILE A 159 -0.68 -11.57 2.50
CA ILE A 159 -0.73 -12.60 1.45
C ILE A 159 -1.30 -13.92 2.00
N ALA A 160 -0.88 -14.32 3.20
CA ALA A 160 -1.36 -15.54 3.85
C ALA A 160 -2.82 -15.46 4.29
N ALA A 161 -3.30 -14.27 4.69
CA ALA A 161 -4.65 -14.08 5.23
C ALA A 161 -5.71 -13.71 4.19
N LYS A 162 -5.32 -13.08 3.07
CA LYS A 162 -6.28 -12.58 2.07
C LYS A 162 -6.95 -13.71 1.27
N GLU A 163 -8.14 -13.40 0.74
CA GLU A 163 -8.73 -14.24 -0.32
C GLU A 163 -7.93 -14.12 -1.63
N LYS A 164 -7.97 -15.17 -2.44
CA LYS A 164 -7.10 -15.33 -3.62
C LYS A 164 -7.15 -14.14 -4.57
N ASP A 165 -8.37 -13.68 -4.88
CA ASP A 165 -8.61 -12.65 -5.89
C ASP A 165 -8.48 -11.22 -5.33
N ALA A 166 -8.21 -11.07 -4.02
CA ALA A 166 -7.99 -9.77 -3.40
C ALA A 166 -6.66 -9.18 -3.88
N VAL A 167 -6.70 -7.91 -4.28
CA VAL A 167 -5.53 -7.15 -4.72
C VAL A 167 -4.93 -6.43 -3.53
N ILE A 168 -3.62 -6.54 -3.34
CA ILE A 168 -2.86 -5.73 -2.38
C ILE A 168 -2.33 -4.51 -3.13
N VAL A 169 -2.39 -3.33 -2.52
CA VAL A 169 -1.79 -2.11 -3.08
C VAL A 169 -1.05 -1.37 -1.97
N PHE A 170 0.18 -0.96 -2.23
CA PHE A 170 0.96 -0.14 -1.29
C PHE A 170 0.76 1.34 -1.58
N LEU A 171 0.74 2.15 -0.53
CA LEU A 171 0.74 3.61 -0.60
C LEU A 171 2.01 4.10 0.08
N THR A 172 2.80 4.93 -0.61
CA THR A 172 3.97 5.56 0.02
C THR A 172 3.53 6.64 1.02
N PRO A 173 4.29 6.90 2.09
CA PRO A 173 4.10 8.06 2.97
C PRO A 173 3.94 9.36 2.20
N LEU A 174 3.19 10.31 2.75
CA LEU A 174 3.20 11.68 2.25
C LEU A 174 4.52 12.35 2.63
N LYS A 175 4.98 13.30 1.80
CA LYS A 175 5.92 14.32 2.28
C LYS A 175 5.29 15.04 3.48
N ARG A 176 6.08 15.27 4.52
CA ARG A 176 5.67 15.86 5.80
C ARG A 176 6.64 16.95 6.24
N GLY A 177 6.14 17.96 6.93
CA GLY A 177 6.98 18.94 7.61
C GLY A 177 7.47 18.44 8.97
N VAL A 178 8.14 19.33 9.70
CA VAL A 178 8.50 19.14 11.10
C VAL A 178 7.23 18.99 11.94
N PHE A 179 7.16 17.93 12.74
CA PHE A 179 6.06 17.65 13.64
C PHE A 179 6.62 17.19 14.98
N ASP A 180 6.29 17.91 16.04
CA ASP A 180 6.93 17.76 17.35
C ASP A 180 8.47 17.78 17.24
N THR A 181 9.17 16.78 17.76
CA THR A 181 10.63 16.62 17.64
C THR A 181 11.05 15.88 16.37
N GLU A 182 10.11 15.46 15.54
CA GLU A 182 10.37 14.67 14.35
C GLU A 182 10.76 15.57 13.16
N PRO A 183 11.77 15.17 12.38
CA PRO A 183 12.36 16.02 11.35
C PRO A 183 11.44 16.24 10.14
N LEU A 184 11.79 17.27 9.36
CA LEU A 184 11.29 17.50 8.01
C LEU A 184 11.65 16.29 7.12
N TYR A 185 10.81 15.96 6.14
CA TYR A 185 11.02 14.78 5.29
C TYR A 185 12.37 14.71 4.57
N THR A 186 13.01 15.86 4.30
CA THR A 186 14.34 15.95 3.67
C THR A 186 15.49 15.76 4.64
N GLU A 187 15.22 15.90 5.94
CA GLU A 187 16.24 15.83 6.98
C GLU A 187 16.33 14.40 7.54
N PRO A 188 17.54 13.91 7.84
CA PRO A 188 17.69 12.62 8.50
C PRO A 188 17.03 12.59 9.89
N ASN A 189 16.43 11.46 10.23
CA ASN A 189 16.03 11.14 11.60
C ASN A 189 17.25 10.77 12.47
N ALA A 190 17.00 10.45 13.75
CA ALA A 190 18.09 10.12 14.68
C ALA A 190 18.87 8.85 14.32
N SER A 191 18.30 7.99 13.46
CA SER A 191 18.97 6.82 12.88
C SER A 191 19.72 7.14 11.58
N GLY A 192 19.75 8.41 11.14
CA GLY A 192 20.50 8.87 9.97
C GLY A 192 19.80 8.67 8.63
N ASN A 193 18.50 8.37 8.60
CA ASN A 193 17.74 8.12 7.37
C ASN A 193 16.68 9.20 7.15
N THR A 194 16.48 9.62 5.90
CA THR A 194 15.42 10.54 5.48
C THR A 194 14.10 9.79 5.29
N LEU A 195 12.97 10.51 5.16
CA LEU A 195 11.70 9.85 4.84
C LEU A 195 11.74 9.17 3.46
N GLU A 196 12.49 9.74 2.51
CA GLU A 196 12.66 9.18 1.17
C GLU A 196 13.30 7.78 1.23
N ASP A 197 14.17 7.51 2.18
CA ASP A 197 14.78 6.18 2.35
C ASP A 197 13.73 5.12 2.75
N TYR A 198 12.77 5.45 3.63
CA TYR A 198 11.64 4.58 3.95
C TYR A 198 10.68 4.42 2.77
N VAL A 199 10.45 5.49 2.01
CA VAL A 199 9.64 5.45 0.78
C VAL A 199 10.27 4.52 -0.26
N ASN A 200 11.59 4.57 -0.43
CA ASN A 200 12.33 3.66 -1.32
C ASN A 200 12.24 2.22 -0.85
N ALA A 201 12.33 1.95 0.45
CA ALA A 201 12.10 0.61 0.98
C ALA A 201 10.70 0.05 0.64
N ILE A 202 9.66 0.89 0.72
CA ILE A 202 8.30 0.50 0.31
C ILE A 202 8.24 0.19 -1.19
N ARG A 203 8.90 1.00 -2.04
CA ARG A 203 8.98 0.78 -3.49
C ARG A 203 9.67 -0.55 -3.82
N GLU A 204 10.83 -0.80 -3.22
CA GLU A 204 11.62 -2.02 -3.44
C GLU A 204 10.87 -3.28 -2.96
N VAL A 205 10.23 -3.23 -1.80
CA VAL A 205 9.41 -4.35 -1.32
C VAL A 205 8.17 -4.55 -2.19
N ALA A 206 7.50 -3.47 -2.62
CA ALA A 206 6.38 -3.60 -3.55
C ALA A 206 6.81 -4.28 -4.86
N GLU A 207 7.96 -3.91 -5.42
CA GLU A 207 8.53 -4.54 -6.61
C GLU A 207 8.89 -6.02 -6.36
N LEU A 208 9.58 -6.32 -5.26
CA LEU A 208 9.94 -7.68 -4.87
C LEU A 208 8.70 -8.60 -4.78
N TYR A 209 7.59 -8.06 -4.26
CA TYR A 209 6.34 -8.83 -4.10
C TYR A 209 5.39 -8.73 -5.30
N GLY A 210 5.75 -7.98 -6.36
CA GLY A 210 4.86 -7.72 -7.50
C GLY A 210 3.57 -6.98 -7.13
N ILE A 211 3.61 -6.18 -6.07
CA ILE A 211 2.48 -5.42 -5.52
C ILE A 211 2.39 -4.06 -6.22
N PRO A 212 1.23 -3.70 -6.80
CA PRO A 212 1.00 -2.35 -7.30
C PRO A 212 1.23 -1.28 -6.22
N LEU A 213 1.88 -0.18 -6.61
CA LEU A 213 2.20 0.93 -5.73
C LEU A 213 1.49 2.22 -6.19
N ILE A 214 0.83 2.90 -5.26
CA ILE A 214 0.34 4.28 -5.42
C ILE A 214 1.34 5.21 -4.73
N ASP A 215 2.14 5.91 -5.53
CA ASP A 215 3.20 6.78 -5.02
C ASP A 215 2.65 8.16 -4.60
N LEU A 216 2.10 8.24 -3.38
CA LEU A 216 1.61 9.49 -2.82
C LEU A 216 2.75 10.47 -2.49
N TYR A 217 3.92 9.99 -2.10
CA TYR A 217 5.10 10.83 -1.82
C TYR A 217 5.41 11.79 -2.98
N GLU A 218 5.35 11.28 -4.22
CA GLU A 218 5.57 12.10 -5.41
C GLU A 218 4.29 12.70 -6.00
N LYS A 219 3.19 11.94 -6.08
CA LYS A 219 2.02 12.37 -6.86
C LYS A 219 1.03 13.25 -6.10
N SER A 220 1.05 13.23 -4.76
CA SER A 220 0.08 13.98 -3.94
C SER A 220 0.27 15.50 -3.98
N GLY A 221 1.49 15.95 -4.31
CA GLY A 221 1.87 17.35 -4.35
C GLY A 221 2.17 17.97 -2.98
N PHE A 222 2.19 17.17 -1.90
CA PHE A 222 2.65 17.64 -0.59
C PHE A 222 4.13 18.01 -0.64
N ASN A 223 4.49 19.16 -0.09
CA ASN A 223 5.84 19.74 -0.02
C ASN A 223 5.83 20.95 0.93
N GLU A 224 7.00 21.53 1.17
CA GLU A 224 7.19 22.66 2.10
C GLU A 224 6.27 23.87 1.83
N GLU A 225 5.93 24.14 0.56
CA GLU A 225 5.04 25.25 0.20
C GLU A 225 3.55 24.96 0.47
N THR A 226 3.18 23.68 0.59
CA THR A 226 1.79 23.24 0.69
C THR A 226 1.37 22.80 2.08
N PHE A 227 2.32 22.42 2.95
CA PHE A 227 2.02 21.90 4.30
C PHE A 227 1.11 22.83 5.10
N ALA A 228 1.46 24.11 5.21
CA ALA A 228 0.67 25.08 5.97
C ALA A 228 -0.79 25.22 5.49
N LYS A 229 -1.07 24.85 4.23
CA LYS A 229 -2.41 24.91 3.65
C LYS A 229 -3.14 23.58 3.71
N TRP A 230 -2.45 22.46 3.59
CA TRP A 230 -3.05 21.13 3.38
C TRP A 230 -2.95 20.19 4.57
N THR A 231 -2.25 20.61 5.63
CA THR A 231 -2.14 19.88 6.89
C THR A 231 -2.70 20.73 8.03
N VAL A 232 -2.93 20.10 9.18
CA VAL A 232 -3.27 20.81 10.43
C VAL A 232 -2.03 21.13 11.27
N ASP A 233 -0.97 20.34 11.15
CA ASP A 233 0.21 20.35 12.03
C ASP A 233 1.51 19.98 11.30
N ASN A 234 1.56 20.20 9.99
CA ASN A 234 2.63 19.78 9.07
C ASN A 234 2.74 18.26 8.83
N LEU A 235 1.94 17.42 9.48
CA LEU A 235 1.91 15.98 9.27
C LEU A 235 0.54 15.49 8.82
N HIS A 236 -0.49 15.74 9.63
CA HIS A 236 -1.84 15.24 9.42
C HIS A 236 -2.58 16.10 8.38
N PRO A 237 -3.10 15.50 7.29
CA PRO A 237 -3.87 16.24 6.29
C PRO A 237 -5.13 16.89 6.89
N ASN A 238 -5.51 18.05 6.37
CA ASN A 238 -6.86 18.60 6.54
C ASN A 238 -7.75 18.21 5.35
N ASP A 239 -8.99 18.71 5.28
CA ASP A 239 -9.93 18.41 4.19
C ASP A 239 -9.34 18.62 2.78
N ILE A 240 -8.54 19.67 2.58
CA ILE A 240 -7.88 19.94 1.30
C ILE A 240 -6.82 18.87 1.01
N GLY A 241 -6.01 18.55 2.02
CA GLY A 241 -4.99 17.51 1.93
C GLY A 241 -5.57 16.13 1.64
N TYR A 242 -6.63 15.73 2.33
CA TYR A 242 -7.35 14.48 2.03
C TYR A 242 -7.90 14.48 0.61
N GLY A 243 -8.42 15.60 0.11
CA GLY A 243 -8.81 15.74 -1.29
C GLY A 243 -7.67 15.48 -2.29
N LYS A 244 -6.41 15.82 -1.94
CA LYS A 244 -5.24 15.50 -2.78
C LYS A 244 -4.91 14.01 -2.78
N ILE A 245 -4.93 13.39 -1.61
CA ILE A 245 -4.72 11.94 -1.46
C ILE A 245 -5.76 11.18 -2.29
N SER A 246 -7.05 11.49 -2.08
CA SER A 246 -8.15 10.83 -2.78
C SER A 246 -8.04 10.99 -4.28
N LYS A 247 -7.66 12.18 -4.79
CA LYS A 247 -7.50 12.40 -6.22
C LYS A 247 -6.48 11.44 -6.84
N VAL A 248 -5.31 11.28 -6.23
CA VAL A 248 -4.28 10.36 -6.73
C VAL A 248 -4.80 8.93 -6.65
N MET A 249 -5.36 8.52 -5.50
CA MET A 249 -5.90 7.17 -5.34
C MET A 249 -6.97 6.82 -6.37
N ILE A 250 -7.93 7.73 -6.63
CA ILE A 250 -8.99 7.53 -7.63
C ILE A 250 -8.40 7.31 -9.02
N GLN A 251 -7.40 8.11 -9.40
CA GLN A 251 -6.76 8.00 -10.70
C GLN A 251 -6.02 6.67 -10.87
N GLU A 252 -5.20 6.31 -9.88
CA GLU A 252 -4.38 5.10 -9.94
C GLU A 252 -5.22 3.83 -9.81
N LEU A 253 -6.18 3.79 -8.88
CA LEU A 253 -7.06 2.63 -8.70
C LEU A 253 -7.92 2.36 -9.94
N LYS A 254 -8.30 3.37 -10.73
CA LYS A 254 -8.98 3.13 -12.02
C LYS A 254 -8.15 2.32 -13.01
N THR A 255 -6.82 2.30 -12.86
CA THR A 255 -5.91 1.53 -13.71
C THR A 255 -5.63 0.11 -13.17
N ILE A 256 -5.86 -0.12 -11.88
CA ILE A 256 -5.66 -1.41 -11.21
C ILE A 256 -6.98 -2.20 -11.28
N LYS A 257 -6.91 -3.47 -11.73
CA LYS A 257 -8.09 -4.32 -11.91
C LYS A 257 -8.27 -5.27 -10.71
N PRO A 258 -9.49 -5.44 -10.16
CA PRO A 258 -9.77 -6.49 -9.20
C PRO A 258 -9.50 -7.89 -9.79
N GLY A 259 -9.15 -8.85 -8.95
CA GLY A 259 -8.96 -10.24 -9.37
C GLY A 259 -7.69 -10.51 -10.18
N THR A 260 -6.81 -9.53 -10.38
CA THR A 260 -5.48 -9.75 -10.98
C THR A 260 -4.43 -10.22 -9.97
N GLY A 261 -4.85 -10.60 -8.75
CA GLY A 261 -4.00 -11.22 -7.73
C GLY A 261 -3.58 -12.64 -8.11
N GLY A 262 -2.86 -12.78 -9.22
CA GLY A 262 -2.20 -14.02 -9.62
C GLY A 262 -1.20 -14.46 -8.55
N ALA A 263 -0.99 -15.77 -8.44
CA ALA A 263 -0.16 -16.43 -7.43
C ALA A 263 1.18 -15.70 -7.22
N TYR A 264 1.36 -15.14 -6.03
CA TYR A 264 2.67 -14.65 -5.64
C TYR A 264 3.64 -15.84 -5.62
N VAL A 265 4.62 -15.82 -6.52
CA VAL A 265 5.81 -16.66 -6.43
C VAL A 265 6.94 -15.70 -6.05
N PRO A 266 7.52 -15.80 -4.85
CA PRO A 266 8.64 -14.94 -4.49
C PRO A 266 9.77 -15.18 -5.48
N VAL A 267 10.08 -14.16 -6.30
CA VAL A 267 11.34 -14.14 -7.04
C VAL A 267 12.40 -13.87 -5.98
N LYS A 268 13.09 -14.92 -5.53
CA LYS A 268 14.27 -14.74 -4.68
C LYS A 268 15.24 -13.84 -5.45
N PRO A 269 15.72 -12.71 -4.87
CA PRO A 269 16.72 -11.91 -5.54
C PRO A 269 17.95 -12.79 -5.80
N ASN A 270 18.38 -12.88 -7.06
CA ASN A 270 19.68 -13.44 -7.38
C ASN A 270 20.72 -12.55 -6.69
N ASN A 271 21.51 -13.13 -5.77
CA ASN A 271 22.63 -12.47 -5.09
C ASN A 271 23.81 -12.14 -6.05
N GLU A 272 23.54 -11.69 -7.27
CA GLU A 272 24.55 -11.34 -8.28
C GLU A 272 24.64 -9.83 -8.59
N VAL A 273 24.11 -8.96 -7.72
CA VAL A 273 24.52 -7.54 -7.77
C VAL A 273 25.88 -7.43 -7.07
N LYS A 274 26.92 -7.49 -7.89
CA LYS A 274 28.32 -7.36 -7.51
C LYS A 274 28.57 -6.05 -6.75
N ASN A 275 29.27 -6.19 -5.64
CA ASN A 275 29.90 -5.16 -4.82
C ASN A 275 30.60 -4.05 -5.65
N GLU A 276 29.96 -2.89 -5.81
CA GLU A 276 30.66 -1.65 -6.18
C GLU A 276 31.11 -0.84 -4.94
N ALA A 277 30.59 -1.17 -3.74
CA ALA A 277 30.97 -0.51 -2.49
C ALA A 277 32.32 -0.96 -1.93
N GLU A 278 32.85 -2.11 -2.36
CA GLU A 278 34.07 -2.72 -1.79
C GLU A 278 35.37 -2.30 -2.53
N ILE A 279 35.26 -1.60 -3.67
CA ILE A 279 36.42 -1.16 -4.47
C ILE A 279 36.94 0.23 -4.03
N LYS A 280 36.17 1.02 -3.28
CA LYS A 280 36.59 2.35 -2.81
C LYS A 280 37.41 2.39 -1.51
N ALA A 281 37.70 1.24 -0.89
CA ALA A 281 38.39 1.16 0.39
C ALA A 281 39.86 0.66 0.31
N LYS A 282 40.50 0.66 -0.87
CA LYS A 282 41.85 0.08 -1.05
C LYS A 282 42.91 0.95 -1.72
N GLU A 283 42.73 2.27 -1.78
CA GLU A 283 43.83 3.17 -2.18
C GLU A 283 44.09 4.24 -1.12
N GLU A 284 44.81 3.84 -0.06
CA GLU A 284 45.76 4.72 0.60
C GLU A 284 47.18 4.29 0.18
N PRO A 285 48.07 5.23 -0.18
CA PRO A 285 49.49 5.05 0.01
C PRO A 285 49.95 5.81 1.26
N ASP A 286 50.48 5.01 2.19
CA ASP A 286 51.30 5.39 3.32
C ASP A 286 52.51 6.26 2.89
N THR A 287 52.81 7.32 3.63
CA THR A 287 54.20 7.79 3.90
C THR A 287 54.23 8.82 5.05
N GLU A 288 54.39 8.29 6.26
CA GLU A 288 55.39 8.62 7.28
C GLU A 288 55.87 10.10 7.49
N THR A 289 55.33 10.69 8.56
CA THR A 289 56.01 11.37 9.69
C THR A 289 57.09 12.44 9.47
N LYS A 290 56.78 13.70 9.85
CA LYS A 290 57.77 14.56 10.55
C LYS A 290 57.14 15.65 11.43
N LYS A 291 57.28 15.42 12.75
CA LYS A 291 57.47 16.35 13.88
C LYS A 291 56.87 17.78 13.83
N GLU A 292 55.95 18.01 14.76
CA GLU A 292 55.71 19.27 15.48
C GLU A 292 56.96 19.76 16.24
N PRO A 293 57.08 21.05 16.63
CA PRO A 293 56.33 21.52 17.81
C PRO A 293 55.86 23.01 17.83
N GLU A 294 54.84 23.21 18.66
CA GLU A 294 54.60 24.32 19.62
C GLU A 294 54.17 25.74 19.17
N SER A 295 52.91 26.05 19.51
CA SER A 295 52.42 27.05 20.49
C SER A 295 53.02 28.48 20.52
N LYS A 296 52.15 29.50 20.36
CA LYS A 296 51.71 30.48 21.40
C LYS A 296 51.31 31.86 20.83
N ALA A 297 50.14 32.30 21.32
CA ALA A 297 49.86 33.62 21.92
C ALA A 297 49.40 34.83 21.09
N ASN A 298 48.43 35.49 21.76
CA ASN A 298 48.00 36.89 21.78
C ASN A 298 46.96 37.35 20.74
N SER A 299 45.73 37.75 21.13
CA SER A 299 45.27 38.76 22.10
C SER A 299 45.41 40.21 21.60
N ALA A 300 44.26 40.83 21.33
CA ALA A 300 43.86 42.21 21.71
C ALA A 300 42.70 42.61 20.77
N ALA A 301 41.44 42.65 21.19
CA ALA A 301 40.83 43.69 22.01
C ALA A 301 41.15 45.11 21.51
N ASN A 302 40.20 45.76 20.83
CA ASN A 302 39.92 47.15 21.13
C ASN A 302 38.43 47.48 20.96
N LYS A 303 37.89 48.07 22.02
CA LYS A 303 36.50 48.45 22.27
C LYS A 303 36.51 49.93 22.58
N VAL A 304 35.91 50.78 21.76
CA VAL A 304 35.47 52.16 22.10
C VAL A 304 34.48 52.57 20.99
N LYS A 305 33.36 53.25 21.15
CA LYS A 305 32.43 53.60 22.25
C LYS A 305 31.28 54.34 21.55
N THR A 306 30.09 54.13 22.07
CA THR A 306 28.83 54.85 21.90
C THR A 306 28.96 56.39 21.84
N GLU A 307 28.12 57.07 21.06
CA GLU A 307 27.21 58.13 21.55
C GLU A 307 26.36 58.75 20.42
N GLU A 308 25.36 59.50 20.86
CA GLU A 308 24.00 59.62 20.34
C GLU A 308 23.73 61.01 19.73
N LYS A 309 22.69 61.08 18.90
CA LYS A 309 21.70 62.17 18.76
C LYS A 309 21.97 63.41 17.87
N SER A 310 20.98 63.62 16.99
CA SER A 310 20.15 64.84 16.82
C SER A 310 20.24 65.60 15.49
N GLN A 311 19.15 65.44 14.71
CA GLN A 311 18.42 66.39 13.86
C GLN A 311 19.08 67.70 13.41
N LYS A 312 19.07 68.00 12.09
CA LYS A 312 18.31 69.12 11.50
C LYS A 312 18.25 69.10 9.96
N LYS A 313 17.07 69.45 9.48
CA LYS A 313 16.52 69.65 8.12
C LYS A 313 17.28 70.68 7.26
N THR A 314 17.50 70.36 5.98
CA THR A 314 17.64 71.34 4.88
C THR A 314 17.11 70.76 3.58
N GLU A 315 16.32 71.57 2.88
CA GLU A 315 15.54 71.29 1.67
C GLU A 315 16.41 71.21 0.41
N THR A 316 16.15 70.23 -0.47
CA THR A 316 16.60 70.27 -1.87
C THR A 316 15.53 69.74 -2.83
N LYS A 317 15.05 70.67 -3.66
CA LYS A 317 14.44 70.62 -5.01
C LYS A 317 14.33 69.24 -5.71
N PRO A 318 13.18 68.90 -6.35
CA PRO A 318 13.01 67.63 -7.05
C PRO A 318 13.69 67.63 -8.44
N VAL A 319 14.41 66.55 -8.74
CA VAL A 319 14.99 66.23 -10.06
C VAL A 319 13.93 65.51 -10.91
N PRO A 320 13.80 65.80 -12.22
CA PRO A 320 12.75 65.21 -13.05
C PRO A 320 12.98 63.72 -13.32
N LYS A 321 11.86 62.98 -13.32
CA LYS A 321 11.72 61.55 -13.59
C LYS A 321 12.17 61.23 -15.04
N PRO A 322 13.04 60.22 -15.28
CA PRO A 322 13.39 59.82 -16.62
C PRO A 322 12.18 59.16 -17.33
N THR A 323 11.93 59.58 -18.57
CA THR A 323 10.95 58.98 -19.48
C THR A 323 11.36 57.57 -19.87
N PRO A 324 10.42 56.60 -19.93
CA PRO A 324 10.71 55.25 -20.35
C PRO A 324 11.09 55.19 -21.84
N LYS A 325 12.18 54.48 -22.13
CA LYS A 325 12.66 54.15 -23.48
C LYS A 325 11.64 53.22 -24.17
N PRO A 326 11.34 53.39 -25.48
CA PRO A 326 10.39 52.54 -26.18
C PRO A 326 10.83 51.08 -26.19
N THR A 327 9.88 50.19 -25.91
CA THR A 327 10.03 48.74 -25.96
C THR A 327 10.33 48.29 -27.41
N PRO A 328 11.31 47.39 -27.63
CA PRO A 328 11.54 46.81 -28.94
C PRO A 328 10.33 45.98 -29.40
N LYS A 329 10.00 46.09 -30.68
CA LYS A 329 8.99 45.28 -31.37
C LYS A 329 9.37 43.78 -31.26
N PRO A 330 8.43 42.87 -30.95
CA PRO A 330 8.72 41.43 -30.90
C PRO A 330 9.28 40.93 -32.23
N ALA A 331 10.36 40.15 -32.16
CA ALA A 331 10.88 39.41 -33.30
C ALA A 331 9.86 38.35 -33.76
N PRO A 332 9.74 38.08 -35.06
CA PRO A 332 8.87 37.02 -35.57
C PRO A 332 9.29 35.67 -34.97
N ALA A 333 8.30 34.87 -34.60
CA ALA A 333 8.50 33.52 -34.09
C ALA A 333 9.24 32.67 -35.14
N PRO A 334 10.21 31.83 -34.74
CA PRO A 334 10.89 30.93 -35.66
C PRO A 334 9.88 29.95 -36.29
N GLU A 335 10.03 29.71 -37.59
CA GLU A 335 9.26 28.68 -38.30
C GLU A 335 9.49 27.30 -37.67
N PRO A 336 8.45 26.45 -37.60
CA PRO A 336 8.58 25.11 -37.04
C PRO A 336 9.62 24.32 -37.85
N THR A 337 10.64 23.82 -37.17
CA THR A 337 11.57 22.84 -37.72
C THR A 337 10.80 21.59 -38.16
N PRO A 338 11.02 21.07 -39.38
CA PRO A 338 10.37 19.86 -39.84
C PRO A 338 10.63 18.69 -38.88
N GLU A 339 9.58 17.95 -38.56
CA GLU A 339 9.67 16.73 -37.75
C GLU A 339 10.71 15.78 -38.36
N PRO A 340 11.63 15.22 -37.54
CA PRO A 340 12.57 14.23 -38.01
C PRO A 340 11.82 13.01 -38.56
N ALA A 341 12.24 12.55 -39.74
CA ALA A 341 11.67 11.38 -40.37
C ALA A 341 11.70 10.17 -39.40
N PRO A 342 10.65 9.34 -39.38
CA PRO A 342 10.58 8.18 -38.49
C PRO A 342 11.80 7.27 -38.69
N ALA A 343 12.46 6.95 -37.58
CA ALA A 343 13.60 6.04 -37.57
C ALA A 343 13.21 4.69 -38.20
N PRO A 344 14.10 4.06 -38.98
CA PRO A 344 13.84 2.77 -39.59
C PRO A 344 13.45 1.75 -38.52
N LYS A 345 12.39 0.99 -38.80
CA LYS A 345 11.88 -0.06 -37.93
C LYS A 345 13.01 -1.08 -37.68
N PRO A 346 13.29 -1.46 -36.42
CA PRO A 346 14.31 -2.46 -36.12
C PRO A 346 14.05 -3.74 -36.93
N GLU A 347 15.10 -4.26 -37.57
CA GLU A 347 15.03 -5.58 -38.21
C GLU A 347 14.66 -6.63 -37.16
N PRO A 348 13.78 -7.59 -37.51
CA PRO A 348 13.38 -8.64 -36.59
C PRO A 348 14.63 -9.41 -36.13
N LYS A 349 14.80 -9.47 -34.80
CA LYS A 349 15.87 -10.23 -34.14
C LYS A 349 15.75 -11.71 -34.59
N PRO A 350 16.86 -12.37 -34.96
CA PRO A 350 16.83 -13.78 -35.36
C PRO A 350 16.11 -14.64 -34.32
N GLU A 351 15.24 -15.54 -34.78
CA GLU A 351 14.60 -16.53 -33.93
C GLU A 351 15.66 -17.30 -33.13
N PRO A 352 15.50 -17.44 -31.80
CA PRO A 352 16.40 -18.26 -31.00
C PRO A 352 16.47 -19.68 -31.57
N ALA A 353 17.69 -20.18 -31.74
CA ALA A 353 17.90 -21.58 -32.09
C ALA A 353 17.19 -22.48 -31.07
N PRO A 354 16.57 -23.60 -31.52
CA PRO A 354 15.87 -24.51 -30.63
C PRO A 354 16.82 -24.96 -29.50
N VAL A 355 16.34 -24.84 -28.26
CA VAL A 355 17.06 -25.29 -27.08
C VAL A 355 17.27 -26.80 -27.21
N PRO A 356 18.52 -27.30 -27.06
CA PRO A 356 18.78 -28.73 -27.14
C PRO A 356 17.98 -29.47 -26.07
N GLU A 357 17.32 -30.56 -26.47
CA GLU A 357 16.53 -31.39 -25.56
C GLU A 357 17.38 -31.82 -24.35
N PRO A 358 16.83 -31.73 -23.12
CA PRO A 358 17.55 -32.13 -21.93
C PRO A 358 17.94 -33.61 -22.02
N LYS A 359 19.23 -33.88 -21.86
CA LYS A 359 19.80 -35.23 -21.82
C LYS A 359 19.07 -36.02 -20.72
N PRO A 360 18.62 -37.26 -20.98
CA PRO A 360 17.94 -38.08 -19.97
C PRO A 360 18.75 -38.13 -18.68
N ALA A 361 18.07 -37.88 -17.55
CA ALA A 361 18.68 -37.99 -16.24
C ALA A 361 19.26 -39.40 -16.04
N PRO A 362 20.45 -39.54 -15.43
CA PRO A 362 21.01 -40.85 -15.14
C PRO A 362 20.04 -41.65 -14.27
N THR A 363 19.78 -42.88 -14.68
CA THR A 363 19.03 -43.85 -13.86
C THR A 363 19.73 -44.00 -12.51
N PRO A 364 19.01 -43.87 -11.38
CA PRO A 364 19.61 -44.06 -10.06
C PRO A 364 20.22 -45.46 -9.96
N GLU A 365 21.44 -45.54 -9.43
CA GLU A 365 22.10 -46.80 -9.13
C GLU A 365 21.24 -47.61 -8.14
N PRO A 366 21.21 -48.96 -8.29
CA PRO A 366 20.47 -49.81 -7.38
C PRO A 366 20.96 -49.59 -5.94
N THR A 367 20.02 -49.30 -5.05
CA THR A 367 20.25 -49.24 -3.60
C THR A 367 20.90 -50.54 -3.11
N PRO A 368 21.99 -50.47 -2.32
CA PRO A 368 22.60 -51.65 -1.72
C PRO A 368 21.57 -52.44 -0.90
N GLU A 369 21.61 -53.76 -1.03
CA GLU A 369 20.80 -54.67 -0.23
C GLU A 369 21.16 -54.50 1.26
N PRO A 370 20.17 -54.40 2.18
CA PRO A 370 20.45 -54.15 3.58
C PRO A 370 21.29 -55.29 4.19
N GLU A 371 22.33 -54.91 4.97
CA GLU A 371 23.12 -55.87 5.74
C GLU A 371 22.25 -56.69 6.68
N PRO A 372 22.56 -57.98 6.88
CA PRO A 372 21.84 -58.83 7.82
C PRO A 372 21.90 -58.26 9.24
N ALA A 373 20.76 -58.27 9.92
CA ALA A 373 20.63 -57.78 11.28
C ALA A 373 21.62 -58.50 12.24
N PRO A 374 22.25 -57.78 13.18
CA PRO A 374 23.16 -58.37 14.15
C PRO A 374 22.44 -59.41 15.03
N GLU A 375 23.14 -60.51 15.35
CA GLU A 375 22.64 -61.54 16.26
C GLU A 375 22.33 -60.97 17.65
N PRO A 376 21.28 -61.46 18.33
CA PRO A 376 20.90 -60.98 19.65
C PRO A 376 22.01 -61.23 20.67
N THR A 377 22.37 -60.19 21.41
CA THR A 377 23.29 -60.27 22.55
C THR A 377 22.67 -61.12 23.68
N PRO A 378 23.47 -61.92 24.40
CA PRO A 378 22.98 -62.73 25.52
C PRO A 378 22.46 -61.87 26.67
N GLU A 379 21.37 -62.33 27.31
CA GLU A 379 20.73 -61.68 28.46
C GLU A 379 21.71 -61.41 29.61
N PRO A 380 21.60 -60.24 30.29
CA PRO A 380 22.41 -59.93 31.46
C PRO A 380 22.00 -60.80 32.67
N THR A 381 23.00 -61.34 33.35
CA THR A 381 22.89 -62.05 34.63
C THR A 381 22.33 -61.11 35.72
N PRO A 382 21.41 -61.57 36.60
CA PRO A 382 20.81 -60.71 37.62
C PRO A 382 21.85 -60.22 38.66
N PRO A 383 21.75 -58.96 39.12
CA PRO A 383 22.66 -58.40 40.11
C PRO A 383 22.38 -58.93 41.52
N VAL A 384 23.46 -59.15 42.28
CA VAL A 384 23.46 -59.49 43.70
C VAL A 384 22.92 -58.31 44.52
N THR A 385 21.91 -58.56 45.36
CA THR A 385 21.32 -57.58 46.27
C THR A 385 22.28 -57.25 47.43
N VAL A 386 22.62 -55.97 47.58
CA VAL A 386 23.26 -55.40 48.77
C VAL A 386 22.16 -54.68 49.58
N PRO A 387 22.01 -54.91 50.90
CA PRO A 387 20.95 -54.27 51.67
C PRO A 387 21.18 -52.75 51.86
N GLU A 388 20.07 -52.03 51.76
CA GLU A 388 19.91 -50.57 51.85
C GLU A 388 20.10 -50.05 53.30
N PRO A 389 20.78 -48.89 53.51
CA PRO A 389 20.86 -48.28 54.84
C PRO A 389 19.57 -47.53 55.23
N GLU A 390 19.22 -47.62 56.51
CA GLU A 390 18.02 -47.10 57.16
C GLU A 390 17.88 -45.56 57.07
N PRO A 391 16.66 -45.00 56.84
CA PRO A 391 16.47 -43.56 56.68
C PRO A 391 16.57 -42.76 57.99
N ALA A 392 17.24 -41.60 57.92
CA ALA A 392 17.36 -40.63 59.02
C ALA A 392 16.03 -39.91 59.32
N PRO A 393 15.78 -39.51 60.59
CA PRO A 393 14.53 -38.88 61.01
C PRO A 393 14.34 -37.44 60.45
N PRO A 394 13.08 -36.98 60.30
CA PRO A 394 12.76 -35.69 59.68
C PRO A 394 13.13 -34.49 60.58
N VAL A 395 13.71 -33.46 59.96
CA VAL A 395 14.02 -32.17 60.58
C VAL A 395 12.74 -31.33 60.68
N SER A 396 12.40 -30.88 61.88
CA SER A 396 11.25 -30.02 62.17
C SER A 396 11.45 -28.60 61.65
N VAL A 397 10.51 -28.11 60.84
CA VAL A 397 10.42 -26.71 60.43
C VAL A 397 9.82 -25.90 61.60
N PRO A 398 10.45 -24.81 62.09
CA PRO A 398 9.85 -23.97 63.13
C PRO A 398 8.70 -23.09 62.58
N ASP A 399 7.67 -22.91 63.39
CA ASP A 399 6.44 -22.15 63.11
C ASP A 399 6.67 -20.67 62.75
N PRO A 400 5.79 -20.06 61.93
CA PRO A 400 5.88 -18.65 61.56
C PRO A 400 5.60 -17.72 62.76
N VAL A 401 6.46 -16.71 62.93
CA VAL A 401 6.33 -15.64 63.93
C VAL A 401 5.11 -14.76 63.59
N PRO A 402 4.20 -14.46 64.54
CA PRO A 402 3.06 -13.57 64.29
C PRO A 402 3.46 -12.10 64.16
N ALA A 403 2.73 -11.36 63.31
CA ALA A 403 2.92 -9.94 63.03
C ALA A 403 2.57 -9.04 64.24
N PRO A 404 3.23 -7.87 64.40
CA PRO A 404 2.99 -6.97 65.54
C PRO A 404 1.67 -6.18 65.40
N GLU A 405 0.95 -6.04 66.51
CA GLU A 405 -0.22 -5.17 66.67
C GLU A 405 0.16 -3.68 66.76
N PRO A 406 -0.74 -2.75 66.40
CA PRO A 406 -0.45 -1.31 66.31
C PRO A 406 -0.43 -0.61 67.68
N ALA A 407 0.47 0.36 67.83
CA ALA A 407 0.62 1.16 69.04
C ALA A 407 -0.52 2.19 69.22
N VAL A 408 -0.98 2.34 70.47
CA VAL A 408 -1.73 3.50 70.99
C VAL A 408 -0.77 4.39 71.77
#